data_AF-A0A368T214-F1
#
_entry.id   AF-A0A368T214-F1
#
_cell.length_a   1.000
_cell.length_b   1.000
_cell.length_c   1.000
_cell.angle_alpha   90.00
_cell.angle_beta   90.00
_cell.angle_gamma   90.00
#
_symmetry.space_group_name_H-M   'P 1'
#
loop_
_entity.id
_entity.type
_entity.pdbx_description
1 polymer ?
#
loop_
_entity_poly.entity_id
_entity_poly.type
_entity_poly.pdbx_seq_one_letter_code
_entity_poly.pdbx_strand_id
1 'polypeptide(L)'
;MRTAQPRRGRRGAVSLPQTEARRRLASPTLAMLPRVSDGLSFLYIDIARVEQTDTGVCAVIETSAGGVQRTYLPTAALACVLLGPGTSITHRALSTLMRHGTTVVCVGSGGVRCYGAVQPADRTTAWLERQARAWADPEARLDVAVRMYELRFQQEIERGTPLEVLRGIEGSRMKALYRTLAQRHRLKPFKRNYDPSSWGEQDPVNLALSAGSQALYGIAHAVIAHLGCSPALGFVHSGKQHSFVYDIADLYKAQTTIPLAFSLAKSHDPESEVRRRLREDFRLYRRLPQIVRDVQWLLDPDQPDPQEAEEEPVRLVELWDPERGSVAGGVNHGDDVM
;
A
#
# COMPACT_ATOMS: atom_id res chain seq x y z
N MET A 1 -13.12 -49.15 -49.85
CA MET A 1 -12.13 -48.06 -49.72
C MET A 1 -12.80 -46.91 -48.97
N ARG A 2 -12.70 -46.88 -47.62
CA ARG A 2 -13.32 -45.87 -46.75
C ARG A 2 -12.22 -45.17 -45.96
N THR A 3 -12.24 -43.85 -46.03
CA THR A 3 -11.26 -42.88 -45.53
C THR A 3 -11.38 -42.67 -44.02
N ALA A 4 -10.25 -42.66 -43.32
CA ALA A 4 -10.12 -42.43 -41.88
C ALA A 4 -9.90 -40.94 -41.56
N GLN A 5 -10.62 -40.41 -40.56
CA GLN A 5 -10.43 -39.08 -39.99
C GLN A 5 -9.23 -39.02 -39.03
N PRO A 6 -8.49 -37.90 -38.94
CA PRO A 6 -7.40 -37.75 -37.97
C PRO A 6 -7.90 -37.25 -36.61
N ARG A 7 -7.35 -37.84 -35.54
CA ARG A 7 -7.61 -37.50 -34.13
C ARG A 7 -7.04 -36.12 -33.77
N ARG A 8 -7.86 -35.27 -33.13
CA ARG A 8 -7.43 -34.00 -32.52
C ARG A 8 -6.50 -34.25 -31.33
N GLY A 9 -5.26 -33.77 -31.44
CA GLY A 9 -4.28 -33.76 -30.36
C GLY A 9 -4.65 -32.78 -29.24
N ARG A 10 -4.55 -33.24 -27.99
CA ARG A 10 -4.66 -32.42 -26.77
C ARG A 10 -3.54 -31.37 -26.77
N ARG A 11 -3.89 -30.08 -26.70
CA ARG A 11 -2.93 -29.01 -26.35
C ARG A 11 -2.57 -29.18 -24.87
N GLY A 12 -1.36 -29.68 -24.60
CA GLY A 12 -0.78 -29.67 -23.27
C GLY A 12 -0.54 -28.24 -22.81
N ALA A 13 -0.96 -27.92 -21.59
CA ALA A 13 -0.55 -26.70 -20.92
C ALA A 13 0.97 -26.75 -20.73
N VAL A 14 1.70 -25.87 -21.41
CA VAL A 14 3.15 -25.76 -21.26
C VAL A 14 3.44 -25.20 -19.86
N SER A 15 3.94 -26.05 -18.97
CA SER A 15 4.53 -25.61 -17.71
C SER A 15 5.84 -24.90 -18.02
N LEU A 16 5.93 -23.60 -17.74
CA LEU A 16 7.18 -22.85 -17.90
C LEU A 16 8.24 -23.43 -16.95
N PRO A 17 9.46 -23.72 -17.44
CA PRO A 17 10.54 -24.23 -16.60
C PRO A 17 10.90 -23.22 -15.51
N GLN A 18 11.09 -23.69 -14.27
CA GLN A 18 11.37 -22.85 -13.09
C GLN A 18 12.53 -21.86 -13.28
N THR A 19 13.46 -22.16 -14.18
CA THR A 19 14.60 -21.33 -14.55
C THR A 19 14.19 -20.03 -15.24
N GLU A 20 13.19 -20.05 -16.13
CA GLU A 20 12.67 -18.83 -16.79
C GLU A 20 11.88 -17.95 -15.82
N ALA A 21 11.12 -18.56 -14.91
CA ALA A 21 10.38 -17.84 -13.87
C ALA A 21 11.32 -17.12 -12.90
N ARG A 22 12.43 -17.76 -12.49
CA ARG A 22 13.50 -17.11 -11.70
C ARG A 22 14.18 -15.98 -12.46
N ARG A 23 14.41 -16.15 -13.77
CA ARG A 23 15.04 -15.13 -14.63
C ARG A 23 14.18 -13.87 -14.81
N ARG A 24 12.85 -14.03 -14.90
CA ARG A 24 11.90 -12.89 -14.89
C ARG A 24 11.85 -12.16 -13.55
N LEU A 25 11.94 -12.88 -12.43
CA LEU A 25 12.00 -12.28 -11.09
C LEU A 25 13.31 -11.52 -10.82
N ALA A 26 14.39 -11.85 -11.54
CA ALA A 26 15.69 -11.18 -11.47
C ALA A 26 15.86 -10.07 -12.52
N SER A 27 14.82 -9.78 -13.31
CA SER A 27 14.87 -8.70 -14.31
C SER A 27 14.53 -7.37 -13.63
N PRO A 28 15.38 -6.35 -13.77
CA PRO A 28 15.15 -5.02 -13.20
C PRO A 28 13.81 -4.43 -13.64
N THR A 29 13.03 -3.93 -12.69
CA THR A 29 11.71 -3.35 -12.94
C THR A 29 11.71 -1.87 -12.62
N LEU A 30 11.47 -1.04 -13.65
CA LEU A 30 11.10 0.36 -13.50
C LEU A 30 9.65 0.53 -13.95
N ALA A 31 8.75 0.79 -13.01
CA ALA A 31 7.33 0.89 -13.31
C ALA A 31 6.73 2.17 -12.73
N MET A 32 6.39 3.10 -13.62
CA MET A 32 5.52 4.22 -13.28
C MET A 32 4.12 3.68 -13.01
N LEU A 33 3.62 3.97 -11.82
CA LEU A 33 2.28 3.57 -11.40
C LEU A 33 1.26 4.64 -11.82
N PRO A 34 -0.02 4.27 -11.97
CA PRO A 34 -1.05 5.18 -12.47
C PRO A 34 -1.04 6.50 -11.70
N ARG A 35 -1.13 7.61 -12.43
CA ARG A 35 -1.22 8.96 -11.84
C ARG A 35 -2.52 9.05 -11.04
N VAL A 36 -2.44 9.56 -9.83
CA VAL A 36 -3.63 10.15 -9.17
C VAL A 36 -3.94 11.46 -9.89
N SER A 37 -5.21 11.86 -9.87
CA SER A 37 -5.68 13.18 -10.34
C SER A 37 -4.89 14.36 -9.79
N ASP A 38 -4.10 14.15 -8.72
CA ASP A 38 -3.46 15.19 -7.91
C ASP A 38 -1.93 15.25 -8.13
N GLY A 39 -1.43 14.76 -9.26
CA GLY A 39 0.02 14.73 -9.54
C GLY A 39 0.79 13.64 -8.78
N LEU A 40 0.13 12.81 -7.98
CA LEU A 40 0.80 11.71 -7.27
C LEU A 40 1.16 10.59 -8.26
N SER A 41 2.42 10.50 -8.62
CA SER A 41 2.95 9.31 -9.28
C SER A 41 3.82 8.50 -8.32
N PHE A 42 3.48 7.23 -8.18
CA PHE A 42 4.31 6.26 -7.47
C PHE A 42 5.24 5.58 -8.46
N LEU A 43 6.48 5.36 -8.06
CA LEU A 43 7.47 4.66 -8.87
C LEU A 43 8.04 3.49 -8.08
N TYR A 44 7.93 2.28 -8.61
CA TYR A 44 8.65 1.13 -8.06
C TYR A 44 9.93 0.89 -8.85
N ILE A 45 11.04 0.70 -8.10
CA ILE A 45 12.37 0.43 -8.63
C ILE A 45 12.94 -0.80 -7.90
N ASP A 46 13.40 -1.82 -8.63
CA ASP A 46 14.25 -2.88 -8.07
C ASP A 46 15.46 -3.19 -8.95
N ILE A 47 16.47 -3.81 -8.32
CA ILE A 47 17.71 -4.27 -9.00
C ILE A 47 18.34 -3.13 -9.82
N ALA A 48 18.52 -1.97 -9.18
CA ALA A 48 19.07 -0.78 -9.82
C ALA A 48 19.90 0.07 -8.84
N ARG A 49 20.85 0.83 -9.37
CA ARG A 49 21.50 1.93 -8.63
C ARG A 49 20.83 3.24 -9.00
N VAL A 50 20.20 3.89 -8.04
CA VAL A 50 19.63 5.23 -8.20
C VAL A 50 20.72 6.26 -7.89
N GLU A 51 21.14 6.99 -8.90
CA GLU A 51 22.18 8.00 -8.78
C GLU A 51 21.75 9.32 -9.44
N GLN A 52 22.46 10.40 -9.10
CA GLN A 52 22.28 11.70 -9.75
C GLN A 52 23.50 11.98 -10.60
N THR A 53 23.26 12.25 -11.89
CA THR A 53 24.23 12.79 -12.83
C THR A 53 24.06 14.31 -12.94
N ASP A 54 24.85 14.96 -13.79
CA ASP A 54 24.74 16.40 -14.05
C ASP A 54 23.40 16.79 -14.71
N THR A 55 22.69 15.83 -15.32
CA THR A 55 21.43 16.06 -16.04
C THR A 55 20.20 15.67 -15.23
N GLY A 56 20.35 14.99 -14.09
CA GLY A 56 19.22 14.61 -13.23
C GLY A 56 19.41 13.28 -12.50
N VAL A 57 18.34 12.84 -11.83
CA VAL A 57 18.32 11.54 -11.15
C VAL A 57 17.98 10.44 -12.15
N CYS A 58 18.71 9.33 -12.12
CA CYS A 58 18.47 8.18 -12.98
C CYS A 58 18.57 6.86 -12.21
N ALA A 59 17.82 5.86 -12.68
CA ALA A 59 18.02 4.47 -12.32
C ALA A 59 19.02 3.85 -13.30
N VAL A 60 20.05 3.22 -12.75
CA VAL A 60 21.15 2.60 -13.48
C VAL A 60 21.09 1.10 -13.30
N ILE A 61 21.06 0.40 -14.42
CA ILE A 61 20.85 -1.05 -14.48
C ILE A 61 21.98 -1.66 -15.29
N GLU A 62 22.62 -2.70 -14.76
CA GLU A 62 23.55 -3.53 -15.52
C GLU A 62 22.78 -4.47 -16.44
N THR A 63 23.10 -4.45 -17.72
CA THR A 63 22.49 -5.32 -18.73
C THR A 63 23.22 -6.66 -18.78
N SER A 64 22.53 -7.70 -19.23
CA SER A 64 23.12 -9.05 -19.40
C SER A 64 24.29 -9.11 -20.40
N ALA A 65 24.45 -8.08 -21.25
CA ALA A 65 25.56 -7.94 -22.18
C ALA A 65 26.78 -7.20 -21.57
N GLY A 66 26.76 -6.86 -20.28
CA GLY A 66 27.82 -6.12 -19.60
C GLY A 66 27.80 -4.61 -19.83
N GLY A 67 26.80 -4.08 -20.52
CA GLY A 67 26.57 -2.64 -20.68
C GLY A 67 25.72 -2.06 -19.56
N VAL A 68 25.70 -0.73 -19.46
CA VAL A 68 24.90 0.00 -18.46
C VAL A 68 23.74 0.72 -19.14
N GLN A 69 22.51 0.43 -18.70
CA GLN A 69 21.31 1.17 -19.09
C GLN A 69 21.01 2.24 -18.04
N ARG A 70 20.75 3.47 -18.50
CA ARG A 70 20.32 4.59 -17.66
C ARG A 70 18.91 5.03 -18.05
N THR A 71 18.05 5.16 -17.05
CA THR A 71 16.70 5.69 -17.23
C THR A 71 16.49 6.86 -16.29
N TYR A 72 16.29 8.06 -16.85
CA TYR A 72 16.06 9.27 -16.06
C TYR A 72 14.68 9.26 -15.41
N LEU A 73 14.63 9.71 -14.16
CA LEU A 73 13.42 9.74 -13.35
C LEU A 73 12.81 11.16 -13.39
N PRO A 74 11.49 11.30 -13.61
CA PRO A 74 10.83 12.60 -13.61
C PRO A 74 10.59 13.09 -12.18
N THR A 75 11.64 13.42 -11.44
CA THR A 75 11.59 13.64 -9.98
C THR A 75 10.54 14.65 -9.52
N ALA A 76 10.35 15.74 -10.26
CA ALA A 76 9.34 16.75 -9.94
C ALA A 76 7.88 16.25 -10.03
N ALA A 77 7.64 15.15 -10.75
CA ALA A 77 6.31 14.55 -10.87
C ALA A 77 6.12 13.35 -9.94
N LEU A 78 7.16 12.89 -9.25
CA LEU A 78 7.12 11.72 -8.38
C LEU A 78 6.71 12.12 -6.96
N ALA A 79 5.60 11.57 -6.48
CA ALA A 79 5.17 11.77 -5.10
C ALA A 79 5.79 10.74 -4.15
N CYS A 80 6.01 9.52 -4.62
CA CYS A 80 6.59 8.45 -3.81
C CYS A 80 7.41 7.47 -4.66
N VAL A 81 8.59 7.09 -4.18
CA VAL A 81 9.46 6.08 -4.78
C VAL A 81 9.58 4.90 -3.83
N LEU A 82 9.24 3.72 -4.33
CA LEU A 82 9.33 2.45 -3.62
C LEU A 82 10.61 1.73 -4.08
N LEU A 83 11.61 1.66 -3.19
CA LEU A 83 12.88 0.98 -3.44
C LEU A 83 12.76 -0.49 -3.02
N GLY A 84 12.67 -1.38 -3.99
CA GLY A 84 12.66 -2.82 -3.81
C GLY A 84 14.07 -3.41 -3.57
N PRO A 85 14.16 -4.72 -3.31
CA PRO A 85 15.42 -5.41 -3.07
C PRO A 85 16.41 -5.30 -4.24
N GLY A 86 17.70 -5.29 -3.93
CA GLY A 86 18.76 -5.11 -4.92
C GLY A 86 18.92 -3.66 -5.39
N THR A 87 18.27 -2.70 -4.72
CA THR A 87 18.38 -1.28 -5.04
C THR A 87 19.36 -0.58 -4.12
N SER A 88 20.17 0.31 -4.67
CA SER A 88 20.97 1.27 -3.90
C SER A 88 20.62 2.69 -4.34
N ILE A 89 20.76 3.66 -3.44
CA ILE A 89 20.55 5.08 -3.76
C ILE A 89 21.70 5.92 -3.23
N THR A 90 22.21 6.83 -4.05
CA THR A 90 23.26 7.76 -3.61
C THR A 90 22.64 8.93 -2.83
N HIS A 91 23.43 9.53 -1.93
CA HIS A 91 22.99 10.69 -1.14
C HIS A 91 22.46 11.84 -2.00
N ARG A 92 23.14 12.16 -3.12
CA ARG A 92 22.73 13.22 -4.05
C ARG A 92 21.36 12.94 -4.67
N ALA A 93 21.12 11.71 -5.13
CA ALA A 93 19.83 11.31 -5.66
C ALA A 93 18.72 11.40 -4.60
N LEU A 94 18.97 10.88 -3.39
CA LEU A 94 18.02 10.96 -2.28
C LEU A 94 17.69 12.42 -1.92
N SER A 95 18.71 13.28 -1.82
CA SER A 95 18.54 14.70 -1.52
C SER A 95 17.68 15.42 -2.56
N THR A 96 17.87 15.10 -3.84
CA THR A 96 17.08 15.69 -4.94
C THR A 96 15.63 15.23 -4.87
N LEU A 97 15.37 13.95 -4.57
CA LEU A 97 14.01 13.45 -4.36
C LEU A 97 13.32 14.15 -3.18
N MET A 98 14.00 14.31 -2.04
CA MET A 98 13.45 15.01 -0.88
C MET A 98 13.10 16.46 -1.18
N ARG A 99 13.97 17.20 -1.89
CA ARG A 99 13.72 18.60 -2.29
C ARG A 99 12.55 18.77 -3.28
N HIS A 100 12.16 17.70 -3.96
CA HIS A 100 10.98 17.69 -4.83
C HIS A 100 9.73 17.15 -4.13
N GLY A 101 9.75 16.99 -2.80
CA GLY A 101 8.60 16.48 -2.05
C GLY A 101 8.36 14.98 -2.22
N THR A 102 9.27 14.24 -2.85
CA THR A 102 9.11 12.80 -3.09
C THR A 102 9.43 12.00 -1.83
N THR A 103 8.47 11.24 -1.29
CA THR A 103 8.74 10.24 -0.23
C THR A 103 9.53 9.06 -0.80
N VAL A 104 10.53 8.55 -0.08
CA VAL A 104 11.25 7.34 -0.48
C VAL A 104 10.98 6.23 0.54
N VAL A 105 10.45 5.10 0.10
CA VAL A 105 10.07 3.97 0.97
C VAL A 105 10.88 2.75 0.58
N CYS A 106 11.59 2.17 1.56
CA CYS A 106 12.29 0.90 1.39
C CYS A 106 11.28 -0.24 1.54
N VAL A 107 11.08 -1.00 0.47
CA VAL A 107 10.06 -2.05 0.40
C VAL A 107 10.66 -3.43 0.08
N GLY A 108 9.90 -4.47 0.43
CA GLY A 108 10.17 -5.83 -0.06
C GLY A 108 9.88 -5.96 -1.56
N SER A 109 10.23 -7.10 -2.14
CA SER A 109 10.02 -7.38 -3.58
C SER A 109 8.57 -7.13 -3.98
N GLY A 110 8.38 -6.16 -4.88
CA GLY A 110 7.10 -5.64 -5.37
C GLY A 110 6.20 -5.07 -4.29
N GLY A 111 6.75 -4.31 -3.34
CA GLY A 111 5.97 -3.49 -2.42
C GLY A 111 5.33 -4.26 -1.27
N VAL A 112 5.59 -5.57 -1.17
CA VAL A 112 4.85 -6.47 -0.27
C VAL A 112 5.26 -6.36 1.20
N ARG A 113 6.25 -5.54 1.52
CA ARG A 113 6.69 -5.20 2.88
C ARG A 113 7.17 -3.76 2.87
N CYS A 114 7.01 -3.05 3.98
CA CYS A 114 7.65 -1.76 4.20
C CYS A 114 8.68 -1.93 5.34
N TYR A 115 9.92 -1.53 5.09
CA TYR A 115 11.02 -1.60 6.07
C TYR A 115 11.30 -0.25 6.72
N GLY A 116 10.96 0.84 6.04
CA GLY A 116 11.17 2.20 6.52
C GLY A 116 10.92 3.21 5.40
N ALA A 117 10.77 4.47 5.77
CA ALA A 117 10.56 5.57 4.85
C ALA A 117 11.43 6.76 5.22
N VAL A 118 11.86 7.51 4.20
CA VAL A 118 12.47 8.83 4.30
C VAL A 118 11.45 9.82 3.72
N GLN A 119 11.06 10.79 4.54
CA GLN A 119 10.08 11.80 4.18
C GLN A 119 10.77 13.15 3.93
N PRO A 120 10.25 13.96 2.98
CA PRO A 120 10.67 15.36 2.82
C PRO A 120 10.50 16.16 4.12
N ALA A 121 11.45 17.05 4.41
CA ALA A 121 11.45 17.85 5.63
C ALA A 121 10.46 19.03 5.58
N ASP A 122 10.09 19.47 4.39
CA ASP A 122 9.16 20.56 4.07
C ASP A 122 7.71 20.08 3.93
N ARG A 123 7.43 18.81 4.24
CA ARG A 123 6.10 18.24 4.19
C ARG A 123 5.20 18.81 5.27
N THR A 124 3.95 19.10 4.90
CA THR A 124 2.94 19.59 5.84
C THR A 124 2.55 18.52 6.87
N THR A 125 2.23 18.94 8.09
CA THR A 125 1.76 18.07 9.18
C THR A 125 0.25 17.87 9.18
N ALA A 126 -0.48 18.47 8.22
CA ALA A 126 -1.94 18.53 8.23
C ALA A 126 -2.62 17.15 8.39
N TRP A 127 -2.16 16.14 7.66
CA TRP A 127 -2.70 14.77 7.76
C TRP A 127 -2.32 14.07 9.07
N LEU A 128 -1.12 14.32 9.60
CA LEU A 128 -0.69 13.80 10.89
C LEU A 128 -1.53 14.40 12.02
N GLU A 129 -1.78 15.71 11.99
CA GLU A 129 -2.59 16.41 12.97
C GLU A 129 -4.05 15.97 12.93
N ARG A 130 -4.65 15.86 11.73
CA ARG A 130 -6.02 15.31 11.57
C ARG A 130 -6.12 13.92 12.16
N GLN A 131 -5.17 13.03 11.84
CA GLN A 131 -5.11 11.69 12.41
C GLN A 131 -4.98 11.74 13.94
N ALA A 132 -4.09 12.56 14.48
CA ALA A 132 -3.86 12.65 15.92
C ALA A 132 -5.10 13.16 16.66
N ARG A 133 -5.76 14.20 16.14
CA ARG A 133 -7.01 14.75 16.70
C ARG A 133 -8.13 13.70 16.68
N ALA A 134 -8.37 13.08 15.53
CA ALA A 134 -9.39 12.06 15.39
C ALA A 134 -9.10 10.80 16.23
N TRP A 135 -7.82 10.47 16.44
CA TRP A 135 -7.42 9.32 17.26
C TRP A 135 -7.55 9.59 18.77
N ALA A 136 -7.26 10.81 19.20
CA ALA A 136 -7.24 11.21 20.61
C ALA A 136 -8.66 11.40 21.19
N ASP A 137 -9.62 11.83 20.37
CA ASP A 137 -11.01 11.99 20.77
C ASP A 137 -11.80 10.67 20.60
N PRO A 138 -12.42 10.11 21.66
CA PRO A 138 -13.14 8.83 21.57
C PRO A 138 -14.32 8.81 20.60
N GLU A 139 -15.04 9.91 20.44
CA GLU A 139 -16.21 9.99 19.54
C GLU A 139 -15.75 10.08 18.08
N ALA A 140 -14.80 10.97 17.79
CA ALA A 140 -14.19 11.08 16.47
C ALA A 140 -13.50 9.77 16.06
N ARG A 141 -12.85 9.08 17.01
CA ARG A 141 -12.21 7.79 16.76
C ARG A 141 -13.24 6.73 16.37
N LEU A 142 -14.39 6.71 17.06
CA LEU A 142 -15.50 5.81 16.73
C LEU A 142 -16.08 6.13 15.35
N ASP A 143 -16.24 7.41 15.01
CA ASP A 143 -16.74 7.85 13.70
C ASP A 143 -15.82 7.44 12.55
N VAL A 144 -14.49 7.53 12.73
CA VAL A 144 -13.54 6.99 11.75
C VAL A 144 -13.70 5.48 11.63
N ALA A 145 -13.83 4.76 12.75
CA ALA A 145 -14.02 3.31 12.75
C ALA A 145 -15.33 2.91 12.03
N VAL A 146 -16.44 3.64 12.24
CA VAL A 146 -17.70 3.42 11.51
C VAL A 146 -17.48 3.58 10.00
N ARG A 147 -16.89 4.70 9.57
CA ARG A 147 -16.57 4.95 8.15
C ARG A 147 -15.68 3.88 7.52
N MET A 148 -14.71 3.37 8.27
CA MET A 148 -13.89 2.24 7.82
C MET A 148 -14.73 0.99 7.55
N TYR A 149 -15.69 0.69 8.42
CA TYR A 149 -16.59 -0.45 8.23
C TYR A 149 -17.51 -0.23 7.03
N GLU A 150 -18.02 0.99 6.83
CA GLU A 150 -18.83 1.35 5.65
C GLU A 150 -18.05 1.13 4.35
N LEU A 151 -16.81 1.64 4.25
CA LEU A 151 -15.94 1.40 3.09
C LEU A 151 -15.69 -0.08 2.85
N ARG A 152 -15.37 -0.83 3.90
CA ARG A 152 -15.07 -2.26 3.79
C ARG A 152 -16.27 -3.08 3.33
N PHE A 153 -17.46 -2.69 3.76
CA PHE A 153 -18.68 -3.49 3.61
C PHE A 153 -19.70 -2.94 2.61
N GLN A 154 -19.45 -1.74 2.07
CA GLN A 154 -20.28 -1.04 1.09
C GLN A 154 -21.73 -0.95 1.56
N GLN A 155 -21.91 -0.57 2.83
CA GLN A 155 -23.20 -0.42 3.48
C GLN A 155 -23.11 0.70 4.50
N GLU A 156 -24.18 1.50 4.58
CA GLU A 156 -24.36 2.54 5.60
C GLU A 156 -24.49 1.92 6.99
N ILE A 157 -23.83 2.54 7.96
CA ILE A 157 -23.86 2.14 9.36
C ILE A 157 -24.26 3.36 10.18
N GLU A 158 -25.21 3.18 11.09
CA GLU A 158 -25.68 4.26 11.96
C GLU A 158 -24.52 4.82 12.79
N ARG A 159 -24.39 6.17 12.83
CA ARG A 159 -23.37 6.83 13.63
C ARG A 159 -23.53 6.46 15.11
N GLY A 160 -22.40 6.36 15.82
CA GLY A 160 -22.40 5.92 17.22
C GLY A 160 -22.62 4.41 17.41
N THR A 161 -22.73 3.61 16.36
CA THR A 161 -22.77 2.14 16.48
C THR A 161 -21.56 1.65 17.29
N PRO A 162 -21.76 0.95 18.43
CA PRO A 162 -20.65 0.53 19.28
C PRO A 162 -19.68 -0.41 18.54
N LEU A 163 -18.38 -0.26 18.83
CA LEU A 163 -17.32 -1.06 18.18
C LEU A 163 -17.50 -2.58 18.36
N GLU A 164 -18.13 -3.02 19.44
CA GLU A 164 -18.47 -4.44 19.66
C GLU A 164 -19.46 -4.97 18.60
N VAL A 165 -20.48 -4.18 18.28
CA VAL A 165 -21.47 -4.52 17.25
C VAL A 165 -20.80 -4.57 15.89
N LEU A 166 -19.95 -3.58 15.57
CA LEU A 166 -19.15 -3.57 14.35
C LEU A 166 -18.34 -4.87 14.20
N ARG A 167 -17.58 -5.26 15.24
CA ARG A 167 -16.79 -6.51 15.24
C ARG A 167 -17.66 -7.75 15.03
N GLY A 168 -18.87 -7.79 15.59
CA GLY A 168 -19.84 -8.86 15.37
C GLY A 168 -20.29 -8.98 13.91
N ILE A 169 -20.55 -7.84 13.26
CA ILE A 169 -20.90 -7.76 11.83
C ILE A 169 -19.71 -8.26 10.99
N GLU A 170 -18.49 -7.79 11.26
CA GLU A 170 -17.28 -8.24 10.58
C GLU A 170 -17.11 -9.76 10.69
N GLY A 171 -17.17 -10.31 11.90
CA GLY A 171 -16.97 -11.73 12.14
C GLY A 171 -17.98 -12.59 11.36
N SER A 172 -19.24 -12.16 11.32
CA SER A 172 -20.30 -12.86 10.59
C SER A 172 -20.09 -12.82 9.08
N ARG A 173 -19.77 -11.65 8.52
CA ARG A 173 -19.45 -11.48 7.09
C ARG A 173 -18.23 -12.28 6.69
N MET A 174 -17.19 -12.27 7.51
CA MET A 174 -15.96 -13.02 7.22
C MET A 174 -16.19 -14.53 7.21
N LYS A 175 -16.96 -15.05 8.17
CA LYS A 175 -17.37 -16.48 8.18
C LYS A 175 -18.17 -16.84 6.92
N ALA A 176 -19.10 -15.98 6.49
CA ALA A 176 -19.89 -16.19 5.27
C ALA A 176 -19.01 -16.18 4.00
N LEU A 177 -18.07 -15.24 3.91
CA LEU A 177 -17.12 -15.15 2.79
C LEU A 177 -16.25 -16.41 2.70
N TYR A 178 -15.65 -16.84 3.82
CA TYR A 178 -14.82 -18.05 3.84
C TYR A 178 -15.63 -19.29 3.49
N ARG A 179 -16.87 -19.42 3.97
CA ARG A 179 -17.76 -20.54 3.60
C ARG A 179 -18.02 -20.56 2.10
N THR A 180 -18.36 -19.40 1.52
CA THR A 180 -18.65 -19.25 0.09
C THR A 180 -17.44 -19.61 -0.77
N LEU A 181 -16.25 -19.13 -0.40
CA LEU A 181 -15.01 -19.43 -1.13
C LEU A 181 -14.59 -20.89 -0.97
N ALA A 182 -14.72 -21.47 0.23
CA ALA A 182 -14.47 -22.89 0.44
C ALA A 182 -15.36 -23.77 -0.46
N GLN A 183 -16.66 -23.46 -0.53
CA GLN A 183 -17.61 -24.15 -1.41
C GLN A 183 -17.23 -23.98 -2.89
N ARG A 184 -16.98 -22.74 -3.33
CA ARG A 184 -16.58 -22.44 -4.72
C ARG A 184 -15.34 -23.23 -5.15
N HIS A 185 -14.36 -23.37 -4.26
CA HIS A 185 -13.11 -24.09 -4.51
C HIS A 185 -13.16 -25.58 -4.12
N ARG A 186 -14.32 -26.10 -3.69
CA ARG A 186 -14.54 -27.49 -3.27
C ARG A 186 -13.59 -27.95 -2.15
N LEU A 187 -13.38 -27.07 -1.18
CA LEU A 187 -12.55 -27.31 0.00
C LEU A 187 -13.42 -27.76 1.18
N LYS A 188 -12.79 -28.41 2.16
CA LYS A 188 -13.40 -28.65 3.47
C LYS A 188 -13.77 -27.30 4.14
N PRO A 189 -14.69 -27.29 5.13
CA PRO A 189 -14.96 -26.08 5.91
C PRO A 189 -13.67 -25.43 6.39
N PHE A 190 -13.44 -24.19 5.94
CA PHE A 190 -12.21 -23.48 6.21
C PHE A 190 -12.28 -22.75 7.56
N LYS A 191 -11.19 -22.81 8.32
CA LYS A 191 -10.97 -21.99 9.51
C LYS A 191 -9.67 -21.24 9.32
N ARG A 192 -9.70 -19.91 9.49
CA ARG A 192 -8.48 -19.12 9.56
C ARG A 192 -7.69 -19.56 10.79
N ASN A 193 -6.45 -19.98 10.58
CA ASN A 193 -5.52 -20.29 11.66
C ASN A 193 -4.25 -19.47 11.43
N TYR A 194 -3.81 -18.76 12.45
CA TYR A 194 -2.50 -18.10 12.47
C TYR A 194 -1.80 -18.59 13.72
N ASP A 195 -0.98 -19.61 13.55
CA ASP A 195 -0.09 -20.10 14.59
C ASP A 195 1.36 -19.95 14.10
N PRO A 196 2.11 -18.96 14.64
CA PRO A 196 3.53 -18.79 14.33
C PRO A 196 4.39 -20.02 14.72
N SER A 197 3.97 -20.81 15.71
CA SER A 197 4.72 -21.95 16.21
C SER A 197 4.59 -23.20 15.34
N SER A 198 3.49 -23.31 14.58
CA SER A 198 3.18 -24.43 13.67
C SER A 198 3.05 -23.99 12.21
N TRP A 199 3.91 -23.07 11.74
CA TRP A 199 3.81 -22.49 10.38
C TRP A 199 3.84 -23.54 9.27
N GLY A 200 4.72 -24.55 9.39
CA GLY A 200 4.89 -25.61 8.38
C GLY A 200 3.72 -26.59 8.25
N GLU A 201 2.80 -26.60 9.20
CA GLU A 201 1.63 -27.48 9.23
C GLU A 201 0.36 -26.79 8.73
N GLN A 202 0.45 -25.50 8.37
CA GLN A 202 -0.69 -24.75 7.87
C GLN A 202 -1.09 -25.18 6.46
N ASP A 203 -2.39 -25.24 6.20
CA ASP A 203 -2.89 -25.52 4.86
C ASP A 203 -2.49 -24.41 3.86
N PRO A 204 -2.42 -24.72 2.55
CA PRO A 204 -2.00 -23.75 1.55
C PRO A 204 -2.79 -22.44 1.51
N VAL A 205 -4.08 -22.47 1.88
CA VAL A 205 -4.91 -21.25 1.91
C VAL A 205 -4.48 -20.36 3.07
N ASN A 206 -4.24 -20.93 4.26
CA ASN A 206 -3.75 -20.16 5.40
C ASN A 206 -2.37 -19.52 5.14
N LEU A 207 -1.45 -20.25 4.49
CA LEU A 207 -0.15 -19.73 4.06
C LEU A 207 -0.29 -18.59 3.05
N ALA A 208 -1.09 -18.78 1.99
CA ALA A 208 -1.35 -17.75 0.99
C ALA A 208 -2.04 -16.51 1.60
N LEU A 209 -3.00 -16.69 2.51
CA LEU A 209 -3.67 -15.59 3.19
C LEU A 209 -2.68 -14.76 4.01
N SER A 210 -1.77 -15.41 4.74
CA SER A 210 -0.78 -14.72 5.55
C SER A 210 0.21 -13.93 4.67
N ALA A 211 0.76 -14.56 3.63
CA ALA A 211 1.66 -13.90 2.69
C ALA A 211 0.97 -12.77 1.90
N GLY A 212 -0.27 -12.97 1.48
CA GLY A 212 -1.07 -11.93 0.81
C GLY A 212 -1.41 -10.75 1.73
N SER A 213 -1.74 -11.02 2.98
CA SER A 213 -2.01 -9.96 3.98
C SER A 213 -0.77 -9.10 4.22
N GLN A 214 0.41 -9.73 4.37
CA GLN A 214 1.67 -9.00 4.48
C GLN A 214 1.88 -8.06 3.27
N ALA A 215 1.54 -8.52 2.06
CA ALA A 215 1.66 -7.72 0.86
C ALA A 215 0.80 -6.45 0.89
N LEU A 216 -0.45 -6.54 1.36
CA LEU A 216 -1.30 -5.37 1.57
C LEU A 216 -0.73 -4.44 2.65
N TYR A 217 -0.19 -4.99 3.74
CA TYR A 217 0.41 -4.19 4.81
C TYR A 217 1.56 -3.33 4.28
N GLY A 218 2.41 -3.86 3.39
CA GLY A 218 3.50 -3.10 2.78
C GLY A 218 3.02 -1.86 2.03
N ILE A 219 1.94 -1.99 1.27
CA ILE A 219 1.38 -0.91 0.45
C ILE A 219 0.60 0.10 1.31
N ALA A 220 -0.21 -0.39 2.25
CA ALA A 220 -0.89 0.48 3.20
C ALA A 220 0.12 1.33 4.00
N HIS A 221 1.21 0.71 4.47
CA HIS A 221 2.28 1.42 5.16
C HIS A 221 2.96 2.44 4.23
N ALA A 222 3.24 2.10 2.97
CA ALA A 222 3.80 3.06 2.03
C ALA A 222 2.90 4.29 1.80
N VAL A 223 1.58 4.12 1.77
CA VAL A 223 0.61 5.23 1.68
C VAL A 223 0.58 6.05 2.96
N ILE A 224 0.50 5.40 4.12
CA ILE A 224 0.49 6.08 5.43
C ILE A 224 1.75 6.92 5.60
N ALA A 225 2.92 6.34 5.29
CA ALA A 225 4.20 7.03 5.31
C ALA A 225 4.24 8.15 4.25
N HIS A 226 3.68 7.94 3.07
CA HIS A 226 3.59 8.99 2.08
C HIS A 226 2.72 10.15 2.55
N LEU A 227 1.60 9.93 3.24
CA LEU A 227 0.75 11.01 3.74
C LEU A 227 1.33 11.73 4.96
N GLY A 228 2.43 11.25 5.54
CA GLY A 228 2.98 11.78 6.79
C GLY A 228 2.24 11.32 8.05
N CYS A 229 1.26 10.43 7.90
CA CYS A 229 0.52 9.85 9.02
C CYS A 229 1.38 8.86 9.82
N SER A 230 1.00 8.63 11.07
CA SER A 230 1.60 7.61 11.94
C SER A 230 1.01 6.23 11.67
N PRO A 231 1.84 5.19 11.42
CA PRO A 231 1.35 3.81 11.30
C PRO A 231 0.86 3.22 12.64
N ALA A 232 1.17 3.86 13.77
CA ALA A 232 0.83 3.39 15.10
C ALA A 232 -0.55 3.84 15.59
N LEU A 233 -1.09 4.96 15.07
CA LEU A 233 -2.35 5.54 15.52
C LEU A 233 -3.53 4.92 14.75
N GLY A 234 -3.90 3.69 15.12
CA GLY A 234 -5.06 2.98 14.57
C GLY A 234 -6.38 3.30 15.28
N PHE A 235 -7.47 3.23 14.53
CA PHE A 235 -8.83 3.47 14.95
C PHE A 235 -9.51 2.18 15.43
N VAL A 236 -9.31 1.05 14.74
CA VAL A 236 -9.88 -0.26 15.11
C VAL A 236 -8.87 -1.13 15.83
N HIS A 237 -7.66 -1.25 15.27
CA HIS A 237 -6.54 -1.94 15.91
C HIS A 237 -5.78 -1.00 16.86
N SER A 238 -5.23 -1.54 17.94
CA SER A 238 -4.47 -0.78 18.94
C SER A 238 -3.31 -1.58 19.54
N GLY A 239 -2.33 -0.88 20.14
CA GLY A 239 -1.25 -1.50 20.92
C GLY A 239 -0.05 -2.01 20.11
N LYS A 240 0.02 -1.73 18.80
CA LYS A 240 1.16 -2.08 17.94
C LYS A 240 1.56 -0.89 17.06
N GLN A 241 2.83 -0.82 16.68
CA GLN A 241 3.39 0.20 15.78
C GLN A 241 2.81 0.17 14.35
N HIS A 242 1.98 -0.83 14.03
CA HIS A 242 1.37 -1.03 12.72
C HIS A 242 -0.17 -1.06 12.79
N SER A 243 -0.75 -0.58 13.90
CA SER A 243 -2.20 -0.60 14.10
C SER A 243 -2.97 0.04 12.94
N PHE A 244 -2.55 1.23 12.49
CA PHE A 244 -3.21 1.90 11.36
C PHE A 244 -2.94 1.20 10.02
N VAL A 245 -1.81 0.51 9.89
CA VAL A 245 -1.50 -0.31 8.71
C VAL A 245 -2.50 -1.47 8.58
N TYR A 246 -2.84 -2.13 9.69
CA TYR A 246 -3.82 -3.21 9.70
C TYR A 246 -5.22 -2.71 9.38
N ASP A 247 -5.60 -1.60 9.99
CA ASP A 247 -6.84 -0.87 9.73
C ASP A 247 -7.07 -0.64 8.23
N ILE A 248 -6.11 0.02 7.57
CA ILE A 248 -6.23 0.33 6.14
C ILE A 248 -6.17 -0.92 5.26
N ALA A 249 -5.31 -1.88 5.57
CA ALA A 249 -5.21 -3.10 4.77
C ALA A 249 -6.47 -3.96 4.81
N ASP A 250 -7.17 -4.00 5.95
CA ASP A 250 -8.37 -4.81 6.14
C ASP A 250 -9.56 -4.35 5.28
N LEU A 251 -9.57 -3.08 4.85
CA LEU A 251 -10.56 -2.55 3.90
C LEU A 251 -10.55 -3.32 2.58
N TYR A 252 -9.39 -3.82 2.15
CA TYR A 252 -9.21 -4.39 0.80
C TYR A 252 -9.09 -5.91 0.78
N LYS A 253 -8.84 -6.57 1.93
CA LYS A 253 -8.57 -8.02 1.98
C LYS A 253 -9.64 -8.86 1.31
N ALA A 254 -10.92 -8.56 1.57
CA ALA A 254 -12.05 -9.33 1.06
C ALA A 254 -12.15 -9.30 -0.47
N GLN A 255 -11.71 -8.22 -1.10
CA GLN A 255 -11.78 -8.02 -2.55
C GLN A 255 -10.50 -8.46 -3.27
N THR A 256 -9.40 -8.68 -2.55
CA THR A 256 -8.08 -8.87 -3.15
C THR A 256 -7.43 -10.18 -2.70
N THR A 257 -6.87 -10.20 -1.50
CA THR A 257 -5.99 -11.27 -1.02
C THR A 257 -6.75 -12.52 -0.62
N ILE A 258 -7.96 -12.38 -0.07
CA ILE A 258 -8.75 -13.53 0.37
C ILE A 258 -9.19 -14.41 -0.82
N PRO A 259 -9.88 -13.91 -1.85
CA PRO A 259 -10.25 -14.73 -3.00
C PRO A 259 -9.03 -15.34 -3.70
N LEU A 260 -7.94 -14.57 -3.80
CA LEU A 260 -6.70 -15.04 -4.40
C LEU A 260 -6.10 -16.22 -3.62
N ALA A 261 -6.05 -16.14 -2.29
CA ALA A 261 -5.52 -17.22 -1.47
C ALA A 261 -6.32 -18.53 -1.60
N PHE A 262 -7.65 -18.45 -1.64
CA PHE A 262 -8.50 -19.63 -1.88
C PHE A 262 -8.27 -20.23 -3.28
N SER A 263 -7.97 -19.41 -4.28
CA SER A 263 -7.60 -19.91 -5.62
C SER A 263 -6.29 -20.70 -5.63
N LEU A 264 -5.45 -20.53 -4.60
CA LEU A 264 -4.15 -21.19 -4.44
C LEU A 264 -4.18 -22.40 -3.51
N ALA A 265 -5.36 -22.90 -3.15
CA ALA A 265 -5.52 -24.04 -2.23
C ALA A 265 -4.81 -25.34 -2.67
N LYS A 266 -4.46 -25.45 -3.96
CA LYS A 266 -3.74 -26.60 -4.54
C LYS A 266 -2.28 -26.29 -4.89
N SER A 267 -1.81 -25.09 -4.57
CA SER A 267 -0.43 -24.69 -4.86
C SER A 267 0.54 -25.41 -3.91
N HIS A 268 1.68 -25.83 -4.44
CA HIS A 268 2.79 -26.37 -3.66
C HIS A 268 3.71 -25.28 -3.10
N ASP A 269 3.59 -24.05 -3.59
CA ASP A 269 4.30 -22.85 -3.11
C ASP A 269 3.34 -21.65 -3.04
N PRO A 270 2.28 -21.76 -2.20
CA PRO A 270 1.20 -20.78 -2.14
C PRO A 270 1.67 -19.38 -1.77
N GLU A 271 2.69 -19.28 -0.92
CA GLU A 271 3.26 -18.02 -0.46
C GLU A 271 3.98 -17.26 -1.58
N SER A 272 4.84 -17.91 -2.34
CA SER A 272 5.54 -17.24 -3.45
C SER A 272 4.58 -16.96 -4.60
N GLU A 273 3.62 -17.86 -4.83
CA GLU A 273 2.64 -17.69 -5.89
C GLU A 273 1.66 -16.54 -5.60
N VAL A 274 1.17 -16.38 -4.37
CA VAL A 274 0.31 -15.24 -4.02
C VAL A 274 1.06 -13.93 -4.19
N ARG A 275 2.32 -13.85 -3.72
CA ARG A 275 3.15 -12.66 -3.88
C ARG A 275 3.40 -12.34 -5.35
N ARG A 276 3.70 -13.36 -6.18
CA ARG A 276 3.86 -13.19 -7.63
C ARG A 276 2.58 -12.65 -8.27
N ARG A 277 1.43 -13.28 -8.03
CA ARG A 277 0.14 -12.88 -8.63
C ARG A 277 -0.34 -11.50 -8.18
N LEU A 278 0.00 -11.08 -6.96
CA LEU A 278 -0.29 -9.72 -6.48
C LEU A 278 0.59 -8.65 -7.12
N ARG A 279 1.81 -9.02 -7.54
CA ARG A 279 2.73 -8.15 -8.30
C ARG A 279 2.43 -8.10 -9.79
N GLU A 280 1.96 -9.20 -10.37
CA GLU A 280 1.61 -9.27 -11.79
C GLU A 280 0.62 -8.17 -12.17
N ASP A 281 0.88 -7.53 -13.32
CA ASP A 281 0.14 -6.38 -13.84
C ASP A 281 0.03 -5.18 -12.87
N PHE A 282 0.90 -5.13 -11.85
CA PHE A 282 0.88 -4.14 -10.78
C PHE A 282 -0.48 -4.09 -10.05
N ARG A 283 -1.17 -5.23 -9.92
CA ARG A 283 -2.54 -5.33 -9.38
C ARG A 283 -2.72 -4.61 -8.05
N LEU A 284 -1.78 -4.80 -7.12
CA LEU A 284 -1.86 -4.09 -5.85
C LEU A 284 -1.58 -2.59 -5.98
N TYR A 285 -0.62 -2.20 -6.82
CA TYR A 285 -0.26 -0.79 -6.98
C TYR A 285 -1.34 0.03 -7.68
N ARG A 286 -2.18 -0.58 -8.52
CA ARG A 286 -3.38 0.08 -9.07
C ARG A 286 -4.36 0.54 -7.98
N ARG A 287 -4.23 0.03 -6.75
CA ARG A 287 -5.02 0.47 -5.59
C ARG A 287 -4.41 1.67 -4.87
N LEU A 288 -3.13 2.00 -5.04
CA LEU A 288 -2.50 3.12 -4.34
C LEU A 288 -3.31 4.43 -4.43
N PRO A 289 -3.78 4.86 -5.62
CA PRO A 289 -4.66 6.03 -5.74
C PRO A 289 -5.94 5.95 -4.91
N GLN A 290 -6.52 4.75 -4.82
CA GLN A 290 -7.72 4.53 -4.02
C GLN A 290 -7.40 4.55 -2.53
N ILE A 291 -6.30 3.92 -2.11
CA ILE A 291 -5.88 3.89 -0.70
C ILE A 291 -5.57 5.30 -0.19
N VAL A 292 -4.90 6.14 -0.99
CA VAL A 292 -4.65 7.54 -0.61
C VAL A 292 -5.97 8.27 -0.36
N ARG A 293 -6.89 8.25 -1.33
CA ARG A 293 -8.19 8.91 -1.21
C ARG A 293 -9.02 8.38 -0.05
N ASP A 294 -9.04 7.06 0.14
CA ASP A 294 -9.77 6.44 1.24
C ASP A 294 -9.19 6.87 2.59
N VAL A 295 -7.86 6.96 2.75
CA VAL A 295 -7.23 7.48 3.99
C VAL A 295 -7.58 8.95 4.20
N GLN A 296 -7.51 9.78 3.16
CA GLN A 296 -7.86 11.21 3.27
C GLN A 296 -9.31 11.40 3.69
N TRP A 297 -10.25 10.72 3.02
CA TRP A 297 -11.67 10.75 3.35
C TRP A 297 -11.98 10.20 4.76
N LEU A 298 -11.26 9.17 5.19
CA LEU A 298 -11.36 8.65 6.56
C LEU A 298 -10.93 9.67 7.60
N LEU A 299 -9.96 10.54 7.30
CA LEU A 299 -9.44 11.54 8.24
C LEU A 299 -10.14 12.89 8.14
N ASP A 300 -10.66 13.24 6.97
CA ASP A 300 -11.33 14.51 6.67
C ASP A 300 -12.38 14.28 5.56
N PRO A 301 -13.63 13.93 5.92
CA PRO A 301 -14.67 13.57 4.96
C PRO A 301 -15.26 14.80 4.24
N ASP A 302 -15.08 15.98 4.83
CA ASP A 302 -15.59 17.26 4.33
C ASP A 302 -14.57 18.00 3.47
N GLN A 303 -13.39 17.39 3.24
CA GLN A 303 -12.39 17.98 2.37
C GLN A 303 -12.96 18.13 0.94
N PRO A 304 -12.84 19.32 0.32
CA PRO A 304 -13.19 19.47 -1.09
C PRO A 304 -12.39 18.50 -1.95
N ASP A 305 -12.96 18.08 -3.09
CA ASP A 305 -12.28 17.20 -4.04
C ASP A 305 -10.91 17.85 -4.37
N PRO A 306 -9.79 17.10 -4.31
CA PRO A 306 -8.49 17.66 -4.66
C PRO A 306 -8.42 18.28 -6.06
N GLN A 307 -9.36 17.96 -6.98
CA GLN A 307 -9.51 18.66 -8.27
C GLN A 307 -10.00 20.12 -8.13
N GLU A 308 -10.64 20.45 -7.02
CA GLU A 308 -11.16 21.78 -6.68
C GLU A 308 -10.24 22.53 -5.70
N ALA A 309 -9.17 21.89 -5.20
CA ALA A 309 -8.21 22.49 -4.29
C ALA A 309 -7.17 23.33 -5.05
N GLU A 310 -7.06 24.62 -4.71
CA GLU A 310 -6.01 25.50 -5.22
C GLU A 310 -4.61 25.01 -4.78
N GLU A 311 -3.57 25.25 -5.59
CA GLU A 311 -2.18 24.98 -5.20
C GLU A 311 -1.89 25.71 -3.87
N GLU A 312 -1.72 24.95 -2.78
CA GLU A 312 -1.40 25.56 -1.49
C GLU A 312 -0.03 26.26 -1.60
N PRO A 313 0.06 27.56 -1.24
CA PRO A 313 1.34 28.25 -1.21
C PRO A 313 2.30 27.55 -0.24
N VAL A 314 3.61 27.70 -0.46
CA VAL A 314 4.65 27.20 0.45
C VAL A 314 4.35 27.71 1.85
N ARG A 315 3.81 26.85 2.72
CA ARG A 315 3.45 27.22 4.09
C ARG A 315 4.74 27.45 4.87
N LEU A 316 4.96 28.70 5.27
CA LEU A 316 5.98 29.04 6.28
C LEU A 316 5.61 28.36 7.60
N VAL A 317 6.61 28.12 8.46
CA VAL A 317 6.36 27.58 9.80
C VAL A 317 5.41 28.52 10.53
N GLU A 318 4.27 28.01 10.97
CA GLU A 318 3.27 28.75 11.74
C GLU A 318 3.54 28.58 13.25
N LEU A 319 3.16 29.59 14.04
CA LEU A 319 3.15 29.53 15.49
C LEU A 319 1.77 29.03 15.96
N TRP A 320 1.76 28.12 16.93
CA TRP A 320 0.52 27.65 17.54
C TRP A 320 0.07 28.60 18.65
N ASP A 321 -1.21 28.97 18.61
CA ASP A 321 -1.90 29.78 19.62
C ASP A 321 -3.18 29.05 20.08
N PRO A 322 -3.43 28.93 21.40
CA PRO A 322 -4.58 28.20 21.93
C PRO A 322 -5.93 28.87 21.63
N GLU A 323 -5.96 30.18 21.41
CA GLU A 323 -7.19 30.95 21.15
C GLU A 323 -7.37 31.24 19.66
N ARG A 324 -6.27 31.54 18.96
CA ARG A 324 -6.26 31.98 17.55
C ARG A 324 -5.95 30.87 16.56
N GLY A 325 -5.49 29.70 17.04
CA GLY A 325 -5.08 28.60 16.18
C GLY A 325 -3.71 28.86 15.54
N SER A 326 -3.64 28.87 14.22
CA SER A 326 -2.37 29.07 13.51
C SER A 326 -2.08 30.54 13.27
N VAL A 327 -0.91 31.00 13.71
CA VAL A 327 -0.43 32.38 13.57
C VAL A 327 0.81 32.39 12.66
N ALA A 328 0.97 33.42 11.84
CA ALA A 328 2.13 33.53 10.94
C ALA A 328 3.45 33.54 11.73
N GLY A 329 4.32 32.57 11.48
CA GLY A 329 5.68 32.60 12.02
C GLY A 329 6.59 33.56 11.25
N GLY A 330 7.72 33.92 11.86
CA GLY A 330 8.68 34.85 11.27
C GLY A 330 8.31 36.33 11.42
N VAL A 331 7.26 36.65 12.20
CA VAL A 331 6.88 38.02 12.57
C VAL A 331 7.32 38.29 14.01
N ASN A 332 7.87 39.48 14.27
CA ASN A 332 8.18 39.91 15.63
C ASN A 332 6.90 40.41 16.31
N HIS A 333 6.38 39.66 17.28
CA HIS A 333 5.17 40.01 18.03
C HIS A 333 5.40 41.02 19.16
N GLY A 334 6.63 41.54 19.32
CA GLY A 334 7.00 42.44 20.41
C GLY A 334 6.27 43.80 20.42
N ASP A 335 5.78 44.28 19.28
CA ASP A 335 5.13 45.59 19.17
C ASP A 335 3.60 45.55 19.40
N ASP A 336 3.00 44.35 19.45
CA ASP A 336 1.54 44.14 19.64
C ASP A 336 1.15 43.79 21.10
N VAL A 337 2.12 43.80 22.02
CA VAL A 337 1.89 43.57 23.45
C VAL A 337 1.96 44.92 24.18
N MET A 338 0.85 45.67 24.17
CA MET A 338 0.61 46.81 25.06
C MET A 338 -0.75 46.71 25.74
#